data_AF-A0A2N9NWE9-F1
#
_entry.id   AF-A0A2N9NWE9-F1
#
_cell.length_a   1.000
_cell.length_b   1.000
_cell.length_c   1.000
_cell.angle_alpha   90.00
_cell.angle_beta   90.00
_cell.angle_gamma   90.00
#
_symmetry.space_group_name_H-M   'P 1'
#
loop_
_entity.id
_entity.type
_entity.pdbx_description
1 polymer ?
#
loop_
_entity_poly.entity_id
_entity_poly.type
_entity_poly.pdbx_seq_one_letter_code
_entity_poly.pdbx_strand_id
1 'polypeptide(L)'
;MRTAFFPAKTLSNLPAENVEALAVLCAEFERFDGFARQLPEHHNDYVEALSILKAFAMARSAKLEPFPEIGPQRHQNISSVTTYFNQLRGVVRTELSSRHARGYFESKTEEYVSLFSKLAVYEFSEVEFKRVHDLVNELRDLIRDSSLIAPEHKRRLLRKLEAMRGELYQKTSDIDRFWGFIGEAGIAMRKFGADLAPISDRVLELGGIVVGVIFSKEGIRALPEVSRMLLAHEA
;
A
#
# COMPACT_ATOMS: atom_id res chain seq x y z
N MET A 1 9.05 -49.89 -30.25
CA MET A 1 7.94 -49.08 -29.72
C MET A 1 8.37 -47.62 -29.78
N ARG A 2 7.70 -46.78 -30.59
CA ARG A 2 7.95 -45.33 -30.55
C ARG A 2 7.61 -44.85 -29.14
N THR A 3 8.59 -44.32 -28.41
CA THR A 3 8.33 -43.57 -27.17
C THR A 3 7.46 -42.38 -27.55
N ALA A 4 6.30 -42.24 -26.90
CA ALA A 4 5.36 -41.15 -27.17
C ALA A 4 6.05 -39.79 -27.10
N PHE A 5 5.60 -38.89 -27.98
CA PHE A 5 6.26 -37.64 -28.32
C PHE A 5 6.38 -36.66 -27.15
N PHE A 6 5.25 -36.48 -26.45
CA PHE A 6 5.26 -35.97 -25.11
C PHE A 6 5.33 -37.17 -24.17
N PRO A 7 6.28 -37.19 -23.20
CA PRO A 7 6.35 -38.28 -22.25
C PRO A 7 4.98 -38.46 -21.57
N ALA A 8 4.48 -39.69 -21.50
CA ALA A 8 3.20 -39.98 -20.86
C ALA A 8 3.13 -39.42 -19.43
N LYS A 9 4.28 -39.42 -18.73
CA LYS A 9 4.47 -38.80 -17.41
C LYS A 9 4.27 -37.28 -17.43
N THR A 10 4.71 -36.59 -18.47
CA THR A 10 4.49 -35.14 -18.61
C THR A 10 3.01 -34.85 -18.84
N LEU A 11 2.37 -35.62 -19.73
CA LEU A 11 0.93 -35.49 -20.00
C LEU A 11 0.04 -35.79 -18.79
N SER A 12 0.41 -36.78 -17.98
CA SER A 12 -0.33 -37.14 -16.77
C SER A 12 -0.16 -36.13 -15.63
N ASN A 13 0.91 -35.33 -15.66
CA ASN A 13 1.30 -34.43 -14.57
C ASN A 13 1.27 -32.95 -15.00
N LEU A 14 0.39 -32.60 -15.94
CA LEU A 14 0.21 -31.19 -16.32
C LEU A 14 -0.38 -30.38 -15.15
N PRO A 15 0.14 -29.17 -14.88
CA PRO A 15 -0.42 -28.23 -13.91
C PRO A 15 -1.94 -28.08 -14.02
N ALA A 16 -2.63 -27.78 -12.92
CA ALA A 16 -4.09 -27.61 -12.95
C ALA A 16 -4.51 -26.41 -13.80
N GLU A 17 -3.77 -25.31 -13.69
CA GLU A 17 -4.00 -24.08 -14.44
C GLU A 17 -3.64 -24.24 -15.92
N ASN A 18 -4.56 -23.84 -16.81
CA ASN A 18 -4.38 -24.00 -18.25
C ASN A 18 -3.15 -23.25 -18.78
N VAL A 19 -2.88 -22.03 -18.28
CA VAL A 19 -1.74 -21.22 -18.74
C VAL A 19 -0.40 -21.89 -18.40
N GLU A 20 -0.28 -22.47 -17.20
CA GLU A 20 0.93 -23.19 -16.77
C GLU A 20 1.09 -24.51 -17.53
N ALA A 21 0.00 -25.26 -17.72
CA ALA A 21 0.02 -26.47 -18.51
C ALA A 21 0.40 -26.21 -19.97
N LEU A 22 -0.11 -25.13 -20.58
CA LEU A 22 0.29 -24.72 -21.93
C LEU A 22 1.77 -24.32 -21.98
N ALA A 23 2.32 -23.71 -20.93
CA ALA A 23 3.75 -23.41 -20.86
C ALA A 23 4.59 -24.69 -20.89
N VAL A 24 4.19 -25.72 -20.14
CA VAL A 24 4.84 -27.04 -20.14
C VAL A 24 4.76 -27.68 -21.54
N LEU A 25 3.58 -27.69 -22.17
CA LEU A 25 3.40 -28.25 -23.51
C LEU A 25 4.24 -27.52 -24.58
N CYS A 26 4.33 -26.18 -24.51
CA CYS A 26 5.19 -25.41 -25.39
C CYS A 26 6.69 -25.69 -25.17
N ALA A 27 7.11 -25.88 -23.92
CA ALA A 27 8.50 -26.22 -23.59
C ALA A 27 8.87 -27.63 -24.10
N GLU A 28 7.97 -28.60 -23.97
CA GLU A 28 8.17 -29.94 -24.52
C GLU A 28 8.22 -29.90 -26.06
N PHE A 29 7.36 -29.11 -26.71
CA PHE A 29 7.42 -28.92 -28.16
C PHE A 29 8.74 -28.28 -28.61
N GLU A 30 9.25 -27.28 -27.89
CA GLU A 30 10.53 -26.64 -28.21
C GLU A 30 11.71 -27.63 -28.11
N ARG A 31 11.74 -28.42 -27.03
CA ARG A 31 12.73 -29.48 -26.86
C ARG A 31 12.65 -30.49 -28.01
N PHE A 32 11.43 -30.84 -28.42
CA PHE A 32 11.21 -31.70 -29.56
C PHE A 32 11.72 -31.06 -30.86
N ASP A 33 11.28 -29.85 -31.21
CA ASP A 33 11.60 -29.18 -32.49
C ASP A 33 13.11 -29.10 -32.71
N GLY A 34 13.89 -28.87 -31.64
CA GLY A 34 15.35 -28.92 -31.69
C GLY A 34 15.94 -30.28 -32.10
N PHE A 35 15.31 -31.39 -31.68
CA PHE A 35 15.70 -32.76 -32.04
C PHE A 35 15.15 -33.19 -33.41
N ALA A 36 13.88 -32.86 -33.70
CA ALA A 36 13.14 -33.23 -34.90
C ALA A 36 13.84 -32.86 -36.19
N ARG A 37 14.40 -31.64 -36.22
CA ARG A 37 15.05 -31.04 -37.38
C ARG A 37 16.27 -31.85 -37.85
N GLN A 38 16.78 -32.74 -37.02
CA GLN A 38 17.90 -33.63 -37.34
C GLN A 38 17.45 -34.94 -37.99
N LEU A 39 16.14 -35.23 -38.01
CA LEU A 39 15.59 -36.49 -38.53
C LEU A 39 15.12 -36.35 -39.99
N PRO A 40 15.33 -37.37 -40.85
CA PRO A 40 14.98 -37.32 -42.27
C PRO A 40 13.46 -37.23 -42.57
N GLU A 41 12.61 -37.79 -41.70
CA GLU A 41 11.16 -37.75 -41.83
C GLU A 41 10.51 -37.52 -40.47
N HIS A 42 9.99 -36.31 -40.24
CA HIS A 42 9.39 -35.91 -38.96
C HIS A 42 8.00 -35.26 -39.14
N HIS A 43 7.41 -35.27 -40.34
CA HIS A 43 6.12 -34.60 -40.59
C HIS A 43 4.98 -35.10 -39.69
N ASN A 44 4.80 -36.43 -39.60
CA ASN A 44 3.75 -37.04 -38.77
C ASN A 44 3.87 -36.65 -37.30
N ASP A 45 5.10 -36.38 -36.86
CA ASP A 45 5.40 -36.06 -35.48
C ASP A 45 4.91 -34.64 -35.09
N TYR A 46 5.05 -33.66 -36.00
CA TYR A 46 4.47 -32.32 -35.80
C TYR A 46 2.94 -32.38 -35.80
N VAL A 47 2.35 -33.24 -36.63
CA VAL A 47 0.89 -33.46 -36.64
C VAL A 47 0.42 -34.09 -35.33
N GLU A 48 1.16 -35.06 -34.79
CA GLU A 48 0.89 -35.65 -33.48
C GLU A 48 0.96 -34.61 -32.35
N ALA A 49 2.02 -33.79 -32.32
CA ALA A 49 2.17 -32.72 -31.33
C ALA A 49 1.00 -31.71 -31.38
N LEU A 50 0.58 -31.30 -32.58
CA LEU A 50 -0.59 -30.43 -32.74
C LEU A 50 -1.88 -31.11 -32.26
N SER A 51 -2.03 -32.40 -32.54
CA SER A 51 -3.20 -33.18 -32.13
C SER A 51 -3.29 -33.31 -30.60
N ILE A 52 -2.16 -33.49 -29.93
CA ILE A 52 -2.08 -33.50 -28.46
C ILE A 52 -2.52 -32.16 -27.88
N LEU A 53 -2.01 -31.04 -28.43
CA LEU A 53 -2.40 -29.70 -27.97
C LEU A 53 -3.90 -29.44 -28.21
N LYS A 54 -4.44 -29.89 -29.34
CA LYS A 54 -5.87 -29.78 -29.64
C LYS A 54 -6.72 -30.60 -28.66
N ALA A 55 -6.32 -31.84 -28.39
CA ALA A 55 -6.99 -32.70 -27.41
C ALA A 55 -6.95 -32.08 -26.01
N PHE A 56 -5.81 -31.51 -25.61
CA PHE A 56 -5.69 -30.76 -24.35
C PHE A 56 -6.67 -29.60 -24.29
N ALA A 57 -6.73 -28.77 -25.34
CA ALA A 57 -7.62 -27.61 -25.40
C ALA A 57 -9.09 -28.00 -25.32
N MET A 58 -9.48 -29.09 -25.98
CA MET A 58 -10.83 -29.64 -25.91
C MET A 58 -11.14 -30.19 -24.51
N ALA A 59 -10.26 -31.02 -23.96
CA ALA A 59 -10.46 -31.68 -22.66
C ALA A 59 -10.55 -30.68 -21.50
N ARG A 60 -9.81 -29.58 -21.57
CA ARG A 60 -9.76 -28.56 -20.52
C ARG A 60 -10.51 -27.27 -20.86
N SER A 61 -11.25 -27.26 -21.97
CA SER A 61 -11.94 -26.08 -22.49
C SER A 61 -11.01 -24.84 -22.54
N ALA A 62 -9.75 -25.04 -22.90
CA ALA A 62 -8.76 -23.96 -22.97
C ALA A 62 -9.05 -23.11 -24.21
N LYS A 63 -9.10 -21.79 -24.02
CA LYS A 63 -9.31 -20.83 -25.11
C LYS A 63 -8.00 -20.61 -25.84
N LEU A 64 -7.89 -21.16 -27.04
CA LEU A 64 -6.73 -20.98 -27.93
C LEU A 64 -7.18 -20.38 -29.25
N GLU A 65 -6.25 -19.72 -29.93
CA GLU A 65 -6.44 -19.29 -31.32
C GLU A 65 -6.74 -20.49 -32.24
N PRO A 66 -7.43 -20.27 -33.38
CA PRO A 66 -7.75 -21.33 -34.32
C PRO A 66 -6.52 -22.16 -34.71
N PHE A 67 -6.66 -23.48 -34.67
CA PHE A 67 -5.59 -24.41 -35.03
C PHE A 67 -5.28 -24.34 -36.54
N PRO A 68 -4.02 -24.47 -36.95
CA PRO A 68 -3.65 -24.50 -38.37
C PRO A 68 -4.25 -25.73 -39.06
N GLU A 69 -4.65 -25.56 -40.32
CA GLU A 69 -5.12 -26.65 -41.16
C GLU A 69 -3.95 -27.53 -41.62
N ILE A 70 -4.17 -28.85 -41.65
CA ILE A 70 -3.18 -29.83 -42.10
C ILE A 70 -3.52 -30.24 -43.53
N GLY A 71 -2.71 -29.78 -44.48
CA GLY A 71 -2.89 -30.03 -45.91
C GLY A 71 -2.01 -31.17 -46.45
N PRO A 72 -2.00 -31.39 -47.78
CA PRO A 72 -1.19 -32.43 -48.41
C PRO A 72 0.31 -32.11 -48.44
N GLN A 73 0.69 -30.83 -48.28
CA GLN A 73 2.08 -30.39 -48.36
C GLN A 73 2.79 -30.50 -47.01
N ARG A 74 3.64 -31.52 -46.86
CA ARG A 74 4.31 -31.86 -45.59
C ARG A 74 5.12 -30.69 -44.99
N HIS A 75 5.94 -30.02 -45.80
CA HIS A 75 6.78 -28.92 -45.33
C HIS A 75 5.96 -27.71 -44.86
N GLN A 76 4.84 -27.43 -45.53
CA GLN A 76 3.93 -26.37 -45.10
C GLN A 76 3.32 -26.69 -43.73
N ASN A 77 2.85 -27.93 -43.52
CA ASN A 77 2.29 -28.34 -42.24
C ASN A 77 3.30 -28.18 -41.10
N ILE A 78 4.57 -28.59 -41.29
CA ILE A 78 5.63 -28.41 -40.29
C ILE A 78 5.79 -26.92 -39.96
N SER A 79 5.92 -26.07 -40.98
CA SER A 79 6.09 -24.62 -40.79
C SER A 79 4.90 -23.99 -40.06
N SER A 80 3.66 -24.37 -40.41
CA SER A 80 2.44 -23.88 -39.77
C SER A 80 2.34 -24.31 -38.32
N VAL A 81 2.65 -25.58 -38.00
CA VAL A 81 2.67 -26.09 -36.61
C VAL A 81 3.71 -25.35 -35.78
N THR A 82 4.95 -25.23 -36.29
CA THR A 82 6.03 -24.53 -35.58
C THR A 82 5.68 -23.07 -35.33
N THR A 83 5.09 -22.39 -36.32
CA THR A 83 4.63 -21.00 -36.17
C THR A 83 3.57 -20.89 -35.09
N TYR A 84 2.60 -21.79 -35.09
CA TYR A 84 1.52 -21.80 -34.10
C TYR A 84 2.04 -21.98 -32.67
N PHE A 85 2.91 -22.97 -32.42
CA PHE A 85 3.50 -23.17 -31.10
C PHE A 85 4.37 -21.99 -30.65
N ASN A 86 5.10 -21.35 -31.57
CA ASN A 86 5.89 -20.16 -31.26
C ASN A 86 5.01 -18.97 -30.84
N GLN A 87 3.90 -18.74 -31.54
CA GLN A 87 2.93 -17.70 -31.19
C GLN A 87 2.29 -17.99 -29.82
N LEU A 88 1.82 -19.22 -29.61
CA LEU A 88 1.23 -19.65 -28.36
C LEU A 88 2.20 -19.47 -27.18
N ARG A 89 3.46 -19.85 -27.36
CA ARG A 89 4.52 -19.64 -26.35
C ARG A 89 4.69 -18.16 -26.01
N GLY A 90 4.67 -17.27 -27.00
CA GLY A 90 4.73 -15.81 -26.78
C GLY A 90 3.57 -15.30 -25.94
N VAL A 91 2.35 -15.76 -26.22
CA VAL A 91 1.14 -15.41 -25.47
C VAL A 91 1.23 -15.91 -24.02
N VAL A 92 1.52 -17.20 -23.84
CA VAL A 92 1.60 -17.83 -22.51
C VAL A 92 2.68 -17.19 -21.64
N ARG A 93 3.86 -16.90 -22.21
CA ARG A 93 4.96 -16.25 -21.49
C ARG A 93 4.60 -14.84 -21.05
N THR A 94 3.92 -14.08 -21.91
CA THR A 94 3.44 -12.73 -21.58
C THR A 94 2.44 -12.80 -20.43
N GLU A 95 1.45 -13.68 -20.51
CA GLU A 95 0.43 -13.84 -19.46
C GLU A 95 1.04 -14.24 -18.10
N LEU A 96 1.95 -15.22 -18.07
CA LEU A 96 2.64 -15.62 -16.83
C LEU A 96 3.46 -14.47 -16.24
N SER A 97 4.18 -13.73 -17.09
CA SER A 97 4.98 -12.58 -16.64
C SER A 97 4.09 -11.47 -16.07
N SER A 98 2.95 -11.19 -16.72
CA SER A 98 1.96 -10.22 -16.23
C SER A 98 1.30 -10.66 -14.92
N ARG A 99 1.07 -11.96 -14.71
CA ARG A 99 0.58 -12.48 -13.41
C ARG A 99 1.61 -12.28 -12.30
N HIS A 100 2.87 -12.65 -12.53
CA HIS A 100 3.94 -12.43 -11.56
C HIS A 100 4.13 -10.96 -11.23
N ALA A 101 4.14 -10.08 -12.24
CA ALA A 101 4.27 -8.64 -12.04
C ALA A 101 3.12 -8.07 -11.20
N ARG A 102 1.88 -8.49 -11.45
CA ARG A 102 0.71 -8.09 -10.66
C ARG A 102 0.81 -8.56 -9.21
N GLY A 103 1.08 -9.85 -8.98
CA GLY A 103 1.20 -10.38 -7.62
C GLY A 103 2.34 -9.73 -6.84
N TYR A 104 3.47 -9.45 -7.49
CA TYR A 104 4.57 -8.71 -6.87
C TYR A 104 4.19 -7.26 -6.52
N PHE A 105 3.51 -6.56 -7.44
CA PHE A 105 3.02 -5.20 -7.21
C PHE A 105 2.01 -5.14 -6.05
N GLU A 106 1.04 -6.06 -6.02
CA GLU A 106 0.04 -6.17 -4.94
C GLU A 106 0.73 -6.42 -3.59
N SER A 107 1.64 -7.40 -3.53
CA SER A 107 2.40 -7.70 -2.31
C SER A 107 3.21 -6.49 -1.81
N LYS A 108 3.88 -5.76 -2.73
CA LYS A 108 4.60 -4.54 -2.36
C LYS A 108 3.68 -3.40 -1.93
N THR A 109 2.50 -3.29 -2.53
CA THR A 109 1.49 -2.31 -2.14
C THR A 109 1.04 -2.57 -0.71
N GLU A 110 0.73 -3.82 -0.35
CA GLU A 110 0.36 -4.20 1.03
C GLU A 110 1.47 -3.91 2.03
N GLU A 111 2.71 -4.24 1.70
CA GLU A 111 3.90 -3.94 2.53
C GLU A 111 4.00 -2.43 2.82
N TYR A 112 3.87 -1.59 1.79
CA TYR A 112 3.96 -0.14 1.97
C TYR A 112 2.74 0.46 2.66
N VAL A 113 1.53 -0.05 2.43
CA VAL A 113 0.34 0.35 3.19
C VAL A 113 0.54 0.09 4.68
N SER A 114 1.11 -1.06 5.04
CA SER A 114 1.45 -1.38 6.44
C SER A 114 2.49 -0.41 7.01
N LEU A 115 3.52 -0.04 6.24
CA LEU A 115 4.52 0.93 6.66
C LEU A 115 3.95 2.34 6.85
N PHE A 116 3.09 2.81 5.94
CA PHE A 116 2.44 4.11 6.07
C PHE A 116 1.39 4.15 7.17
N SER A 117 0.69 3.04 7.40
CA SER A 117 -0.27 2.92 8.51
C SER A 117 0.40 2.94 9.89
N LYS A 118 1.71 2.63 9.95
CA LYS A 118 2.53 2.70 11.17
C LYS A 118 3.04 4.12 11.48
N LEU A 119 2.85 5.10 10.60
CA LEU A 119 3.08 6.50 10.98
C LEU A 119 2.05 6.84 12.06
N ALA A 120 2.51 7.06 13.29
CA ALA A 120 1.68 7.36 14.44
C ALA A 120 1.04 8.74 14.26
N VAL A 121 -0.08 8.77 13.55
CA VAL A 121 -0.90 9.97 13.42
C VAL A 121 -1.71 10.12 14.70
N TYR A 122 -1.54 11.25 15.38
CA TYR A 122 -2.47 11.77 16.37
C TYR A 122 -3.72 12.24 15.64
N GLU A 123 -4.86 11.67 16.00
CA GLU A 123 -6.14 11.95 15.36
C GLU A 123 -7.06 12.64 16.36
N PHE A 124 -7.41 13.90 16.06
CA PHE A 124 -8.43 14.63 16.80
C PHE A 124 -9.81 14.20 16.26
N SER A 125 -10.75 13.92 17.16
CA SER A 125 -12.16 13.82 16.76
C SER A 125 -12.63 15.17 16.19
N GLU A 126 -13.73 15.16 15.43
CA GLU A 126 -14.28 16.39 14.85
C GLU A 126 -14.63 17.44 15.93
N VAL A 127 -15.11 16.98 17.09
CA VAL A 127 -15.42 17.83 18.24
C VAL A 127 -14.16 18.42 18.86
N GLU A 128 -13.12 17.60 19.09
CA GLU A 128 -11.84 18.07 19.64
C GLU A 128 -11.13 19.03 18.68
N PHE A 129 -11.10 18.70 17.38
CA PHE A 129 -10.50 19.54 16.36
C PHE A 129 -11.15 20.93 16.32
N LYS A 130 -12.49 20.98 16.33
CA LYS A 130 -13.24 22.23 16.40
C LYS A 130 -12.91 22.99 17.68
N ARG A 131 -12.88 22.31 18.83
CA ARG A 131 -12.61 22.97 20.11
C ARG A 131 -11.19 23.55 20.18
N VAL A 132 -10.18 22.81 19.70
CA VAL A 132 -8.81 23.30 19.62
C VAL A 132 -8.72 24.53 18.72
N HIS A 133 -9.39 24.52 17.58
CA HIS A 133 -9.44 25.69 16.69
C HIS A 133 -10.08 26.91 17.37
N ASP A 134 -11.17 26.71 18.11
CA ASP A 134 -11.84 27.78 18.86
C ASP A 134 -10.91 28.32 19.98
N LEU A 135 -10.27 27.44 20.75
CA LEU A 135 -9.30 27.80 21.79
C LEU A 135 -8.11 28.60 21.26
N VAL A 136 -7.58 28.23 20.10
CA VAL A 136 -6.48 28.97 19.45
C VAL A 136 -6.92 30.39 19.10
N ASN A 137 -8.16 30.59 18.62
CA ASN A 137 -8.68 31.93 18.33
C ASN A 137 -8.93 32.73 19.61
N GLU A 138 -9.53 32.12 20.63
CA GLU A 138 -9.75 32.74 21.95
C GLU A 138 -8.41 33.20 22.56
N LEU A 139 -7.40 32.33 22.58
CA LEU A 139 -6.05 32.64 23.08
C LEU A 139 -5.39 33.78 22.30
N ARG A 140 -5.54 33.80 20.97
CA ARG A 140 -4.99 34.87 20.14
C ARG A 140 -5.57 36.22 20.55
N ASP A 141 -6.88 36.30 20.71
CA ASP A 141 -7.56 37.55 21.05
C ASP A 141 -7.23 37.98 22.49
N LEU A 142 -7.24 37.06 23.46
CA LEU A 142 -6.85 37.34 24.85
C LEU A 142 -5.40 37.83 24.96
N ILE A 143 -4.46 37.16 24.28
CA ILE A 143 -3.05 37.58 24.27
C ILE A 143 -2.91 38.95 23.59
N ARG A 144 -3.61 39.18 22.47
CA ARG A 144 -3.59 40.45 21.71
C ARG A 144 -4.17 41.61 22.52
N ASP A 145 -5.14 41.38 23.38
CA ASP A 145 -5.84 42.45 24.08
C ASP A 145 -5.32 42.63 25.53
N SER A 146 -4.50 41.70 26.03
CA SER A 146 -3.85 41.80 27.33
C SER A 146 -2.86 42.96 27.41
N SER A 147 -3.02 43.79 28.44
CA SER A 147 -2.08 44.83 28.88
C SER A 147 -1.04 44.33 29.88
N LEU A 148 -1.24 43.14 30.45
CA LEU A 148 -0.40 42.54 31.48
C LEU A 148 0.85 41.86 30.88
N ILE A 149 0.76 41.45 29.62
CA ILE A 149 1.85 40.76 28.92
C ILE A 149 2.74 41.78 28.21
N ALA A 150 4.04 41.76 28.50
CA ALA A 150 5.01 42.60 27.82
C ALA A 150 4.99 42.41 26.29
N PRO A 151 5.15 43.48 25.48
CA PRO A 151 5.03 43.40 24.01
C PRO A 151 5.90 42.31 23.35
N GLU A 152 7.12 42.13 23.84
CA GLU A 152 8.03 41.09 23.35
C GLU A 152 7.54 39.67 23.62
N HIS A 153 6.96 39.45 24.81
CA HIS A 153 6.43 38.14 25.20
C HIS A 153 5.14 37.81 24.44
N LYS A 154 4.30 38.82 24.24
CA LYS A 154 3.09 38.75 23.40
C LYS A 154 3.42 38.35 21.96
N ARG A 155 4.45 38.96 21.37
CA ARG A 155 4.95 38.60 20.03
C ARG A 155 5.41 37.15 19.95
N ARG A 156 6.13 36.66 20.97
CA ARG A 156 6.58 35.26 21.03
C ARG A 156 5.42 34.28 21.15
N LEU A 157 4.46 34.54 22.03
CA LEU A 157 3.27 33.72 22.23
C LEU A 157 2.44 33.63 20.95
N LEU A 158 2.14 34.77 20.32
CA LEU A 158 1.39 34.82 19.06
C LEU A 158 2.11 34.07 17.93
N ARG A 159 3.45 34.21 17.81
CA ARG A 159 4.23 33.47 16.81
C ARG A 159 4.14 31.96 17.01
N LYS A 160 4.23 31.48 18.26
CA LYS A 160 4.12 30.04 18.59
C LYS A 160 2.69 29.52 18.35
N LEU A 161 1.69 30.34 18.66
CA LEU A 161 0.28 30.01 18.46
C LEU A 161 -0.07 29.87 16.96
N GLU A 162 0.40 30.78 16.11
CA GLU A 162 0.22 30.64 14.65
C GLU A 162 1.00 29.45 14.06
N ALA A 163 2.20 29.17 14.58
CA ALA A 163 2.97 28.00 14.16
C ALA A 163 2.29 26.67 14.52
N MET A 164 1.56 26.62 15.64
CA MET A 164 0.72 25.49 16.04
C MET A 164 -0.51 25.38 15.15
N ARG A 165 -1.19 26.50 14.87
CA ARG A 165 -2.36 26.55 13.98
C ARG A 165 -2.03 26.05 12.58
N GLY A 166 -0.87 26.40 12.02
CA GLY A 166 -0.44 25.97 10.69
C GLY A 166 -0.22 24.45 10.55
N GLU A 167 -0.11 23.73 11.67
CA GLU A 167 0.09 22.28 11.72
C GLU A 167 -1.08 21.54 12.35
N LEU A 168 -2.11 22.27 12.79
CA LEU A 168 -3.34 21.71 13.29
C LEU A 168 -4.17 21.17 12.12
N TYR A 169 -3.90 19.93 11.76
CA TYR A 169 -4.77 19.12 10.93
C TYR A 169 -5.53 18.13 11.80
N GLN A 170 -6.68 17.63 11.33
CA GLN A 170 -7.43 16.57 12.00
C GLN A 170 -6.55 15.32 12.25
N LYS A 171 -5.54 15.13 11.41
CA LYS A 171 -4.53 14.08 11.47
C LYS A 171 -3.14 14.72 11.43
N THR A 172 -2.41 14.69 12.54
CA THR A 172 -1.03 15.21 12.60
C THR A 172 -0.05 14.15 13.13
N SER A 173 1.16 14.14 12.59
CA SER A 173 2.26 13.32 13.09
C SER A 173 3.19 14.09 14.05
N ASP A 174 3.06 15.41 14.11
CA ASP A 174 3.91 16.28 14.93
C ASP A 174 3.05 17.02 15.96
N ILE A 175 3.26 16.69 17.24
CA ILE A 175 2.59 17.32 18.38
C ILE A 175 3.57 18.17 19.21
N ASP A 176 4.84 18.24 18.83
CA ASP A 176 5.90 18.92 19.60
C ASP A 176 5.70 20.43 19.66
N ARG A 177 5.06 21.00 18.63
CA ARG A 177 4.71 22.43 18.61
C ARG A 177 3.71 22.82 19.70
N PHE A 178 2.85 21.91 20.14
CA PHE A 178 1.95 22.15 21.26
C PHE A 178 2.73 22.31 22.57
N TRP A 179 3.72 21.45 22.81
CA TRP A 179 4.61 21.56 23.98
C TRP A 179 5.41 22.86 23.99
N GLY A 180 5.88 23.29 22.81
CA GLY A 180 6.58 24.56 22.65
C GLY A 180 5.74 25.78 23.05
N PHE A 181 4.43 25.77 22.79
CA PHE A 181 3.50 26.82 23.21
C PHE A 181 3.15 26.71 24.70
N ILE A 182 2.77 25.52 25.18
CA ILE A 182 2.41 25.30 26.60
C ILE A 182 3.57 25.73 27.52
N GLY A 183 4.82 25.39 27.17
CA GLY A 183 5.99 25.81 27.93
C GLY A 183 6.18 27.34 27.96
N GLU A 184 5.92 28.03 26.85
CA GLU A 184 5.99 29.50 26.80
C GLU A 184 4.89 30.15 27.64
N ALA A 185 3.67 29.66 27.49
CA ALA A 185 2.53 30.12 28.26
C ALA A 185 2.74 29.87 29.75
N GLY A 186 3.33 28.75 30.14
CA GLY A 186 3.71 28.44 31.52
C GLY A 186 4.63 29.49 32.15
N ILE A 187 5.62 29.98 31.39
CA ILE A 187 6.51 31.05 31.84
C ILE A 187 5.74 32.35 32.04
N ALA A 188 4.80 32.67 31.13
CA ALA A 188 3.94 33.85 31.26
C ALA A 188 3.06 33.75 32.53
N MET A 189 2.38 32.62 32.70
CA MET A 189 1.46 32.37 33.82
C MET A 189 2.15 32.52 35.18
N ARG A 190 3.35 31.93 35.34
CA ARG A 190 4.11 32.02 36.59
C ARG A 190 4.53 33.45 36.96
N LYS A 191 4.67 34.33 35.96
CA LYS A 191 5.13 35.71 36.18
C LYS A 191 4.01 36.66 36.61
N PHE A 192 2.76 36.39 36.22
CA PHE A 192 1.65 37.33 36.40
C PHE A 192 0.46 36.76 37.20
N GLY A 193 0.50 35.47 37.57
CA GLY A 193 -0.44 34.89 38.55
C GLY A 193 -1.91 34.94 38.11
N ALA A 194 -2.81 35.16 39.08
CA ALA A 194 -4.26 35.09 38.92
C ALA A 194 -4.83 36.09 37.88
N ASP A 195 -4.14 37.19 37.61
CA ASP A 195 -4.59 38.19 36.63
C ASP A 195 -4.55 37.68 35.18
N LEU A 196 -3.88 36.55 34.93
CA LEU A 196 -3.89 35.84 33.64
C LEU A 196 -4.85 34.65 33.58
N ALA A 197 -5.75 34.48 34.57
CA ALA A 197 -6.71 33.36 34.62
C ALA A 197 -7.39 33.04 33.26
N PRO A 198 -7.93 34.04 32.52
CA PRO A 198 -8.58 33.75 31.24
C PRO A 198 -7.65 33.13 30.19
N ILE A 199 -6.36 33.45 30.24
CA ILE A 199 -5.35 32.87 29.32
C ILE A 199 -4.90 31.50 29.85
N SER A 200 -4.67 31.37 31.16
CA SER A 200 -4.24 30.10 31.75
C SER A 200 -5.25 28.99 31.55
N ASP A 201 -6.53 29.29 31.76
CA ASP A 201 -7.61 28.31 31.65
C ASP A 201 -7.69 27.72 30.24
N ARG A 202 -7.52 28.58 29.22
CA ARG A 202 -7.56 28.16 27.81
C ARG A 202 -6.30 27.41 27.39
N VAL A 203 -5.14 27.75 27.94
CA VAL A 203 -3.90 26.99 27.74
C VAL A 203 -4.03 25.59 28.35
N LEU A 204 -4.58 25.49 29.57
CA LEU A 204 -4.78 24.22 30.26
C LEU A 204 -5.81 23.34 29.55
N GLU A 205 -6.92 23.93 29.10
CA GLU A 205 -7.94 23.21 28.33
C GLU A 205 -7.36 22.65 27.02
N LEU A 206 -6.59 23.49 26.28
CA LEU A 206 -5.88 23.06 25.07
C LEU A 206 -4.92 21.90 25.37
N GLY A 207 -4.12 22.01 26.44
CA GLY A 207 -3.21 20.95 26.86
C GLY A 207 -3.93 19.66 27.23
N GLY A 208 -5.09 19.75 27.88
CA GLY A 208 -5.91 18.59 28.24
C GLY A 208 -6.39 17.80 27.02
N ILE A 209 -6.86 18.48 25.97
CA ILE A 209 -7.28 17.83 24.71
C ILE A 209 -6.09 17.13 24.05
N VAL A 210 -4.97 17.82 23.92
CA VAL A 210 -3.75 17.30 23.27
C VAL A 210 -3.22 16.05 23.99
N VAL A 211 -3.15 16.09 25.33
CA VAL A 211 -2.76 14.93 26.15
C VAL A 211 -3.75 13.78 26.01
N GLY A 212 -5.05 14.07 25.95
CA GLY A 212 -6.09 13.06 25.69
C GLY A 212 -5.90 12.31 24.39
N VAL A 213 -5.55 13.02 23.31
CA VAL A 213 -5.23 12.44 21.99
C VAL A 213 -3.96 11.58 22.05
N ILE A 214 -2.91 12.04 22.73
CA ILE A 214 -1.66 11.26 22.92
C ILE A 214 -1.97 9.95 23.67
N PHE A 215 -2.67 10.03 24.80
CA PHE A 215 -2.99 8.86 25.62
C PHE A 215 -3.87 7.85 24.88
N SER A 216 -4.85 8.35 24.13
CA SER A 216 -5.68 7.50 23.27
C SER A 216 -4.85 6.78 22.22
N LYS A 217 -3.85 7.46 21.64
CA LYS A 217 -2.93 6.86 20.65
C LYS A 217 -2.00 5.82 21.25
N GLU A 218 -1.42 6.10 22.42
CA GLU A 218 -0.48 5.21 23.11
C GLU A 218 -1.17 4.04 23.83
N GLY A 219 -2.50 3.94 23.76
CA GLY A 219 -3.28 2.91 24.46
C GLY A 219 -3.21 3.02 25.99
N ILE A 220 -2.72 4.16 26.50
CA ILE A 220 -2.65 4.47 27.92
C ILE A 220 -4.05 4.93 28.31
N ARG A 221 -4.76 4.15 29.13
CA ARG A 221 -5.97 4.65 29.79
C ARG A 221 -5.56 5.89 30.57
N ALA A 222 -6.12 7.05 30.21
CA ALA A 222 -5.79 8.33 30.83
C ALA A 222 -5.70 8.15 32.35
N LEU A 223 -4.48 8.23 32.90
CA LEU A 223 -4.30 8.20 34.33
C LEU A 223 -4.99 9.46 34.86
N PRO A 224 -6.02 9.34 35.71
CA PRO A 224 -6.70 10.50 36.29
C PRO A 224 -5.72 11.49 36.95
N GLU A 225 -4.54 10.99 37.33
CA GLU A 225 -3.43 11.70 37.92
C GLU A 225 -2.78 12.74 36.99
N VAL A 226 -2.73 12.54 35.67
CA VAL A 226 -2.10 13.52 34.75
C VAL A 226 -3.01 14.71 34.49
N SER A 227 -4.31 14.46 34.31
CA SER A 227 -5.31 15.53 34.30
C SER A 227 -5.33 16.29 35.63
N ARG A 228 -5.17 15.59 36.76
CA ARG A 228 -4.99 16.25 38.07
C ARG A 228 -3.69 17.02 38.14
N MET A 229 -2.56 16.55 37.62
CA MET A 229 -1.29 17.28 37.65
C MET A 229 -1.32 18.58 36.84
N LEU A 230 -2.04 18.61 35.70
CA LEU A 230 -2.23 19.84 34.92
C LEU A 230 -3.19 20.82 35.59
N LEU A 231 -4.16 20.33 36.38
CA LEU A 231 -5.16 21.14 37.09
C LEU A 231 -4.79 21.46 38.56
N ALA A 232 -3.82 20.76 39.15
CA ALA A 232 -3.47 20.87 40.58
C ALA A 232 -2.53 22.04 40.92
N HIS A 233 -2.30 22.97 40.00
CA HIS A 233 -1.60 24.22 40.32
C HIS A 233 -2.51 25.30 40.92
N GLU A 234 -3.78 24.98 41.21
CA GLU A 234 -4.62 25.74 42.14
C GLU A 234 -4.54 25.14 43.54
N ALA A 235 -3.46 25.44 44.26
CA ALA A 235 -3.38 25.38 45.73
C ALA A 235 -2.32 26.36 46.24
#